data_AF-A0A0G1J9H6-F1
#
_entry.id   AF-A0A0G1J9H6-F1
#
_cell.length_a   1.000
_cell.length_b   1.000
_cell.length_c   1.000
_cell.angle_alpha   90.00
_cell.angle_beta   90.00
_cell.angle_gamma   90.00
#
_symmetry.space_group_name_H-M   'P 1'
#
loop_
_entity.id
_entity.type
_entity.pdbx_description
1 polymer ?
#
loop_
_entity_poly.entity_id
_entity_poly.type
_entity_poly.pdbx_seq_one_letter_code
_entity_poly.pdbx_strand_id
1 'polypeptide(L)'
;MVGKPVNLKESLKKLNEIVEWFESQDEIDVEAGLGKIREGAALVKVCKKRLSEVENEFEQIQRDVEEGGAKGTSAKTVPARASQDSTGDTNPEGVPF
;
A
#
# COMPACT_ATOMS: atom_id res chain seq x y z
N MET A 1 7.55 17.69 1.14
CA MET A 1 8.87 17.07 0.92
C MET A 1 8.66 15.59 0.68
N VAL A 2 8.77 15.11 -0.56
CA VAL A 2 8.71 13.67 -0.86
C VAL A 2 10.03 13.08 -0.36
N GLY A 3 9.98 12.42 0.80
CA GLY A 3 11.12 11.68 1.34
C GLY A 3 11.52 10.60 0.35
N LYS A 4 12.82 10.51 0.04
CA LYS A 4 13.39 9.50 -0.86
C LYS A 4 12.86 8.10 -0.50
N PRO A 5 12.53 7.24 -1.48
CA PRO A 5 12.08 5.88 -1.19
C PRO A 5 13.14 5.22 -0.33
N VAL A 6 12.69 4.62 0.77
CA VAL A 6 13.60 3.97 1.71
C VAL A 6 14.33 2.87 0.97
N ASN A 7 15.65 2.98 0.93
CA ASN A 7 16.48 1.99 0.29
C ASN A 7 16.52 0.74 1.17
N LEU A 8 15.81 -0.31 0.73
CA LEU A 8 15.75 -1.60 1.42
C LEU A 8 17.14 -2.19 1.63
N LYS A 9 18.05 -2.05 0.65
CA LYS A 9 19.43 -2.56 0.77
C LYS A 9 20.19 -1.87 1.89
N GLU A 10 20.08 -0.54 1.99
CA GLU A 10 20.73 0.21 3.06
C GLU A 10 20.12 -0.09 4.43
N SER A 11 18.80 -0.27 4.49
CA SER A 11 18.10 -0.59 5.73
C SER A 11 18.46 -1.98 6.25
N LEU A 12 18.59 -2.97 5.36
CA LEU A 12 19.09 -4.31 5.70
C LEU A 12 20.56 -4.27 6.12
N LYS A 13 21.39 -3.44 5.47
CA LYS A 13 22.79 -3.26 5.88
C LYS A 13 22.88 -2.71 7.31
N LYS A 14 22.09 -1.69 7.64
CA LYS A 14 22.04 -1.14 9.02
C LYS A 14 21.53 -2.15 10.04
N LEU A 15 20.57 -3.00 9.68
CA LEU A 15 20.14 -4.10 10.55
C LEU A 15 21.28 -5.07 10.84
N ASN A 16 22.09 -5.43 9.83
CA ASN A 16 23.28 -6.25 10.04
C ASN A 16 24.31 -5.55 10.92
N GLU A 17 24.57 -4.25 10.71
CA GLU A 17 25.48 -3.47 11.56
C GLU A 17 25.02 -3.45 13.04
N ILE A 18 23.71 -3.44 13.29
CA ILE A 18 23.15 -3.56 14.65
C ILE A 18 23.43 -4.94 15.23
N VAL A 19 23.24 -6.02 14.45
CA VAL A 19 23.52 -7.40 14.88
C VAL A 19 25.00 -7.58 15.16
N GLU A 20 25.87 -7.16 14.25
CA GLU A 20 27.32 -7.20 14.42
C GLU A 20 27.78 -6.42 15.65
N TRP A 21 27.15 -5.27 15.93
CA TRP A 21 27.43 -4.51 17.15
C TRP A 21 27.12 -5.31 18.41
N PHE A 22 26.01 -6.05 18.45
CA PHE A 22 25.69 -6.92 19.59
C PHE A 22 26.66 -8.10 19.73
N GLU A 23 27.06 -8.71 18.62
CA GLU A 23 27.97 -9.86 18.60
C GLU A 23 29.42 -9.49 18.95
N SER A 24 29.80 -8.22 18.76
CA SER A 24 31.16 -7.74 19.02
C SER A 24 31.39 -7.26 20.46
N GLN A 25 30.38 -7.29 21.33
CA GLN A 25 30.53 -6.97 22.75
C GLN A 25 30.68 -8.25 23.60
N ASP A 26 31.73 -8.34 24.41
CA ASP A 26 31.87 -9.39 25.43
C ASP A 26 30.87 -9.21 26.59
N GLU A 27 30.60 -7.96 26.98
CA GLU A 27 29.57 -7.58 27.95
C GLU A 27 28.65 -6.52 27.35
N ILE A 28 27.35 -6.81 27.33
CA ILE A 28 26.35 -5.92 26.72
C ILE A 28 25.92 -4.86 27.72
N ASP A 29 26.17 -3.59 27.38
CA ASP A 29 25.48 -2.46 28.02
C ASP A 29 24.00 -2.49 27.63
N VAL A 30 23.13 -2.72 28.63
CA VAL A 30 21.69 -2.86 28.46
C VAL A 30 21.03 -1.56 27.98
N GLU A 31 21.51 -0.38 28.40
CA GLU A 31 20.94 0.90 28.00
C GLU A 31 21.29 1.22 26.53
N ALA A 32 22.55 0.99 26.15
CA ALA A 32 22.98 1.08 24.76
C ALA A 32 22.27 0.04 23.87
N GLY A 33 22.16 -1.20 24.35
CA GLY A 33 21.47 -2.28 23.65
C GLY A 33 19.99 -1.97 23.40
N LEU A 34 19.28 -1.42 24.40
CA LEU A 34 17.89 -1.00 24.23
C LEU A 34 17.76 0.06 23.11
N GLY A 35 18.71 0.98 23.01
CA GLY A 35 18.80 1.95 21.91
C GLY A 35 18.90 1.27 20.54
N LYS A 36 19.83 0.31 20.40
CA LYS A 36 20.04 -0.46 19.16
C LYS A 36 18.83 -1.30 18.75
N ILE A 37 18.14 -1.92 19.72
CA ILE A 37 16.89 -2.66 19.46
C ILE A 37 15.79 -1.73 18.96
N ARG A 38 15.63 -0.53 19.55
CA ARG A 38 14.65 0.45 19.08
C ARG A 38 14.93 0.92 17.66
N GLU A 39 16.20 1.17 17.34
CA GLU A 39 16.64 1.52 15.98
C GLU A 39 16.33 0.39 15.00
N GLY A 40 16.67 -0.85 15.35
CA GLY A 40 16.38 -2.03 14.54
C GLY A 40 14.87 -2.23 14.33
N ALA A 41 14.06 -2.06 15.37
CA ALA A 41 12.60 -2.16 15.27
C ALA A 41 12.00 -1.10 14.31
N ALA A 42 12.52 0.13 14.36
CA ALA A 42 12.11 1.19 13.43
C ALA A 42 12.50 0.83 11.99
N LEU A 43 13.73 0.36 11.76
CA LEU A 43 14.20 -0.07 10.43
C LEU A 43 13.34 -1.20 9.87
N VAL A 44 13.06 -2.25 10.66
CA VAL A 44 12.20 -3.37 10.25
C VAL A 44 10.81 -2.86 9.86
N LYS A 45 10.21 -1.97 10.66
CA LYS A 45 8.87 -1.42 10.36
C LYS A 45 8.84 -0.72 9.01
N VAL A 46 9.87 0.06 8.70
CA VAL A 46 9.97 0.76 7.43
C VAL A 46 10.23 -0.21 6.27
N CYS A 47 11.11 -1.19 6.44
CA CYS A 47 11.34 -2.25 5.44
C CYS A 47 10.06 -3.00 5.09
N LYS A 48 9.28 -3.42 6.11
CA LYS A 48 7.99 -4.12 5.90
C LYS A 48 7.00 -3.26 5.13
N LYS A 49 6.93 -1.96 5.44
CA LYS A 49 6.07 -1.03 4.69
C LYS A 49 6.49 -0.96 3.23
N ARG A 50 7.78 -0.78 2.95
CA ARG A 50 8.28 -0.68 1.57
C ARG A 50 8.08 -1.98 0.80
N LEU A 51 8.25 -3.14 1.43
CA LEU A 51 7.98 -4.44 0.79
C LEU A 51 6.52 -4.57 0.39
N SER A 52 5.58 -4.19 1.27
CA SER A 52 4.15 -4.21 0.94
C SER A 52 3.79 -3.26 -0.21
N GLU A 53 4.42 -2.08 -0.29
CA GLU A 53 4.26 -1.18 -1.45
C GLU A 53 4.76 -1.85 -2.74
N VAL A 54 5.93 -2.50 -2.70
CA VAL A 54 6.50 -3.20 -3.86
C VAL A 54 5.64 -4.40 -4.27
N GLU A 55 5.09 -5.16 -3.32
CA GLU A 55 4.15 -6.26 -3.60
C GLU A 55 2.90 -5.74 -4.34
N ASN A 56 2.32 -4.63 -3.89
CA ASN A 56 1.17 -4.02 -4.55
C ASN A 56 1.50 -3.55 -5.98
N GLU A 57 2.67 -2.92 -6.16
CA GLU A 57 3.17 -2.52 -7.48
C GLU A 57 3.34 -3.75 -8.40
N PHE A 58 3.86 -4.85 -7.87
CA PHE A 58 4.05 -6.10 -8.61
C PHE A 58 2.72 -6.75 -9.03
N GLU A 59 1.75 -6.84 -8.11
CA GLU A 59 0.40 -7.36 -8.40
C GLU A 59 -0.29 -6.54 -9.50
N GLN A 60 -0.13 -5.22 -9.48
CA GLN A 60 -0.71 -4.36 -10.51
C GLN A 60 -0.10 -4.65 -11.88
N ILE A 61 1.22 -4.77 -11.96
CA ILE A 61 1.91 -5.13 -13.21
C ILE A 61 1.47 -6.51 -13.70
N GLN A 62 1.32 -7.49 -12.80
CA GLN A 62 0.84 -8.81 -13.16
C GLN A 62 -0.57 -8.75 -13.76
N ARG A 63 -1.50 -8.01 -13.14
CA ARG A 63 -2.86 -7.80 -13.69
C ARG A 63 -2.82 -7.12 -15.05
N ASP A 64 -2.00 -6.08 -15.22
CA ASP A 64 -1.87 -5.37 -16.50
C ASP A 64 -1.33 -6.29 -17.61
N VAL A 65 -0.42 -7.20 -17.28
CA VAL A 65 0.12 -8.22 -18.20
C VAL A 65 -0.93 -9.29 -18.53
N GLU A 66 -1.71 -9.74 -17.54
CA GLU A 66 -2.77 -10.73 -17.73
C GLU A 66 -3.98 -10.16 -18.49
N GLU A 67 -4.42 -8.93 -18.18
CA GLU A 67 -5.51 -8.22 -18.87
C GLU A 67 -5.07 -7.69 -20.26
N GLY A 68 -3.79 -7.41 -20.44
CA GLY A 68 -3.18 -7.05 -21.72
C GLY A 68 -3.18 -8.18 -22.76
N GLY A 69 -3.48 -9.42 -22.37
CA GLY A 69 -3.66 -10.57 -23.26
C GLY A 69 -5.07 -10.75 -23.83
N ALA A 70 -6.06 -9.97 -23.38
CA ALA A 70 -7.46 -10.16 -23.75
C ALA A 70 -8.20 -8.84 -24.06
N LYS A 71 -7.82 -8.16 -25.16
CA LYS A 71 -8.73 -7.21 -25.84
C LYS A 71 -8.81 -7.48 -27.33
N GLY A 72 -9.38 -8.64 -27.65
CA GLY A 72 -10.16 -8.83 -28.87
C GLY A 72 -11.58 -8.30 -28.66
N THR A 73 -11.95 -7.28 -29.44
CA THR A 73 -13.29 -6.92 -29.92
C THR A 73 -14.50 -7.15 -29.00
N SER A 74 -15.08 -6.05 -28.54
CA SER A 74 -16.54 -5.86 -28.62
C SER A 74 -16.86 -4.38 -28.72
N ALA A 75 -16.84 -3.90 -29.96
CA ALA A 75 -17.65 -2.76 -30.35
C ALA A 75 -19.12 -3.13 -30.10
N LYS A 76 -19.79 -2.42 -29.19
CA LYS A 76 -21.25 -2.34 -29.20
C LYS A 76 -21.64 -0.88 -29.39
N THR A 77 -21.62 -0.48 -30.65
CA THR A 77 -22.44 0.58 -31.20
C THR A 77 -23.91 0.28 -30.89
N VAL A 78 -24.63 1.21 -30.28
CA VAL A 78 -25.88 1.79 -30.83
C VAL A 78 -26.26 3.07 -30.06
N PRO A 79 -26.54 4.19 -30.75
CA PRO A 79 -27.17 5.39 -30.21
C PRO A 79 -28.71 5.32 -30.31
N ALA A 80 -29.39 6.38 -29.85
CA ALA A 80 -30.83 6.71 -29.95
C ALA A 80 -31.61 6.56 -28.63
N ARG A 81 -31.88 7.66 -27.91
CA ARG A 81 -33.05 8.56 -28.05
C ARG A 81 -34.30 8.02 -27.34
N ALA A 82 -34.69 8.68 -26.26
CA ALA A 82 -35.91 9.49 -26.21
C ALA A 82 -36.21 9.91 -24.76
N SER A 83 -36.43 11.20 -24.62
CA SER A 83 -37.08 11.90 -23.53
C SER A 83 -38.29 11.16 -22.96
N GLN A 84 -38.44 11.17 -21.64
CA GLN A 84 -39.76 11.33 -21.04
C GLN A 84 -39.65 12.03 -19.68
N ASP A 85 -39.88 13.33 -19.78
CA ASP A 85 -40.39 14.20 -18.74
C ASP A 85 -41.73 13.63 -18.22
N SER A 86 -41.87 13.52 -16.91
CA SER A 86 -43.15 13.30 -16.25
C SER A 86 -43.05 13.76 -14.81
N THR A 87 -43.19 15.07 -14.64
CA THR A 87 -43.70 15.67 -13.41
C THR A 87 -45.03 15.03 -13.01
N GLY A 88 -45.16 14.65 -11.74
CA GLY A 88 -46.43 14.35 -11.06
C GLY A 88 -46.15 14.32 -9.55
N ASP A 89 -46.29 15.46 -8.88
CA ASP A 89 -47.50 15.84 -8.11
C ASP A 89 -47.56 15.07 -6.77
N THR A 90 -47.05 15.67 -5.68
CA THR A 90 -47.78 16.14 -4.46
C THR A 90 -48.71 15.09 -3.82
N ASN A 91 -48.85 14.88 -2.51
CA ASN A 91 -48.51 15.56 -1.25
C ASN A 91 -48.56 14.47 -0.11
N PRO A 92 -48.69 14.74 1.21
CA PRO A 92 -47.88 14.13 2.27
C PRO A 92 -48.76 13.27 3.21
N GLU A 93 -48.29 13.07 4.44
CA GLU A 93 -49.02 12.53 5.60
C GLU A 93 -49.01 11.00 5.77
N GLY A 94 -48.45 10.58 6.91
CA GLY A 94 -48.57 9.21 7.38
C GLY A 94 -47.45 8.72 8.30
N VAL A 95 -46.97 9.53 9.25
CA VAL A 95 -46.19 9.00 10.39
C VAL A 95 -47.12 8.88 11.60
N PRO A 96 -47.59 7.68 11.96
CA PRO A 96 -48.21 7.45 13.25
C PRO A 96 -47.14 7.29 14.35
N PHE A 97 -47.51 7.78 15.54
CA PHE A 97 -46.76 7.82 16.80
C PHE A 97 -46.21 6.48 17.29
#